data_AF-A2FAX1-F1
#
_entry.id   AF-A2FAX1-F1
#
_cell.length_a   1.000
_cell.length_b   1.000
_cell.length_c   1.000
_cell.angle_alpha   90.00
_cell.angle_beta   90.00
_cell.angle_gamma   90.00
#
_symmetry.space_group_name_H-M   'P 1'
#
loop_
_entity.id
_entity.type
_entity.pdbx_description
1 polymer ?
#
loop_
_entity_poly.entity_id
_entity_poly.type
_entity_poly.pdbx_seq_one_letter_code
_entity_poly.pdbx_strand_id
1 'polypeptide(L)'
;MQPNSGGNGSYVSGEILLTNPSTFCLYLGAKGEDQTKFNDYTHQTLGGWNFGGNGGIDKSDINEPDFSYPPESGAGGGGAVDLRLEYVDINSPPLDNISLEISLKSRIIVAGSGGGAVSNDNKFGMPGGSISAVNNGMYIFGGTQTKGELGKGMDAVDTDGNQGGSGGCGSGYRGCYNTLSNSIRGNNIFEFGGSGGSSYISGHPGCISPQYPSTTIANETTPFHESKLYFTKTNMKAGNEYMPDPLSDGYILGHIGHGVCRITFLFSPFCQTNAYCLLHDFSFLLHLVFVCLDSE
;
A
#
# COMPACT_ATOMS: atom_id res chain seq x y z
N MET A 1 16.54 13.94 -10.92
CA MET A 1 16.48 13.12 -9.69
C MET A 1 17.26 11.83 -9.85
N GLN A 2 17.82 11.30 -8.76
CA GLN A 2 18.36 9.93 -8.73
C GLN A 2 17.19 8.93 -8.91
N PRO A 3 17.31 7.92 -9.80
CA PRO A 3 16.32 6.85 -9.90
C PRO A 3 16.10 6.17 -8.54
N ASN A 4 14.84 5.87 -8.20
CA ASN A 4 14.47 5.21 -6.93
C ASN A 4 14.83 6.01 -5.67
N SER A 5 14.75 7.34 -5.74
CA SER A 5 14.88 8.24 -4.58
C SER A 5 13.61 8.29 -3.71
N GLY A 6 12.48 7.75 -4.20
CA GLY A 6 11.24 7.60 -3.44
C GLY A 6 11.35 6.56 -2.33
N GLY A 7 10.43 6.64 -1.37
CA GLY A 7 10.38 5.70 -0.25
C GLY A 7 9.93 4.31 -0.68
N ASN A 8 10.54 3.28 -0.08
CA ASN A 8 10.16 1.89 -0.33
C ASN A 8 8.81 1.55 0.34
N GLY A 9 8.08 0.61 -0.27
CA GLY A 9 6.85 0.04 0.30
C GLY A 9 7.13 -0.86 1.50
N SER A 10 6.14 -0.94 2.38
CA SER A 10 6.15 -1.81 3.57
C SER A 10 5.69 -3.25 3.24
N TYR A 11 5.78 -4.14 4.23
CA TYR A 11 5.35 -5.53 4.15
C TYR A 11 4.42 -5.89 5.30
N VAL A 12 3.38 -6.65 4.97
CA VAL A 12 2.47 -7.27 5.94
C VAL A 12 2.19 -8.72 5.57
N SER A 13 2.02 -9.57 6.58
CA SER A 13 1.59 -10.96 6.39
C SER A 13 0.80 -11.48 7.57
N GLY A 14 0.02 -12.52 7.34
CA GLY A 14 -0.64 -13.29 8.39
C GLY A 14 -1.37 -14.50 7.82
N GLU A 15 -1.81 -15.38 8.71
CA GLU A 15 -2.62 -16.55 8.39
C GLU A 15 -4.08 -16.30 8.79
N ILE A 16 -5.02 -16.52 7.87
CA ILE A 16 -6.45 -16.41 8.13
C ILE A 16 -7.12 -17.77 7.96
N LEU A 17 -7.98 -18.13 8.93
CA LEU A 17 -8.83 -19.31 8.84
C LEU A 17 -10.19 -18.92 8.25
N LEU A 18 -10.60 -19.59 7.18
CA LEU A 18 -11.89 -19.41 6.54
C LEU A 18 -12.73 -20.66 6.74
N THR A 19 -13.81 -20.53 7.51
CA THR A 19 -14.76 -21.63 7.78
C THR A 19 -15.99 -21.59 6.87
N ASN A 20 -16.21 -20.46 6.19
CA ASN A 20 -17.29 -20.25 5.24
C ASN A 20 -16.73 -19.65 3.94
N PRO A 21 -17.39 -19.87 2.78
CA PRO A 21 -17.06 -19.16 1.55
C PRO A 21 -16.98 -17.66 1.80
N SER A 22 -15.88 -17.04 1.39
CA SER A 22 -15.57 -15.63 1.63
C SER A 22 -15.03 -15.01 0.34
N THR A 23 -15.44 -13.77 0.05
CA THR A 23 -14.96 -13.02 -1.12
C THR A 23 -14.05 -11.89 -0.65
N PHE A 24 -12.91 -11.74 -1.31
CA PHE A 24 -11.97 -10.65 -1.07
C PHE A 24 -11.73 -9.89 -2.38
N CYS A 25 -11.67 -8.57 -2.28
CA CYS A 25 -11.26 -7.69 -3.38
C CYS A 25 -9.79 -7.31 -3.16
N LEU A 26 -8.92 -7.67 -4.11
CA LEU A 26 -7.50 -7.36 -4.07
C LEU A 26 -7.19 -6.09 -4.85
N TYR A 27 -6.55 -5.13 -4.19
CA TYR A 27 -6.04 -3.90 -4.80
C TYR A 27 -4.52 -3.91 -4.72
N LEU A 28 -3.86 -3.89 -5.88
CA LEU A 28 -2.41 -3.83 -6.00
C LEU A 28 -1.95 -2.41 -6.28
N GLY A 29 -1.25 -1.79 -5.35
CA GLY A 29 -0.72 -0.44 -5.54
C GLY A 29 0.31 -0.33 -6.66
N ALA A 30 0.44 0.84 -7.27
CA ALA A 30 1.54 1.10 -8.22
C ALA A 30 2.63 1.99 -7.60
N LYS A 31 3.84 1.91 -8.16
CA LYS A 31 4.90 2.90 -7.93
C LYS A 31 4.37 4.27 -8.39
N GLY A 32 4.65 5.32 -7.62
CA GLY A 32 4.46 6.70 -8.08
C GLY A 32 5.42 7.05 -9.22
N GLU A 33 5.05 8.03 -10.03
CA GLU A 33 5.87 8.45 -11.17
C GLU A 33 7.12 9.20 -10.69
N ASP A 34 8.25 8.85 -11.29
CA ASP A 34 9.48 9.65 -11.18
C ASP A 34 9.28 10.95 -11.97
N GLN A 35 9.92 12.05 -11.56
CA GLN A 35 9.96 13.25 -12.38
C GLN A 35 10.83 13.00 -13.62
N THR A 36 10.19 12.91 -14.79
CA THR A 36 10.86 12.52 -16.04
C THR A 36 11.09 13.69 -17.01
N LYS A 37 10.38 14.81 -16.83
CA LYS A 37 10.45 15.95 -17.75
C LYS A 37 11.03 17.19 -17.08
N PHE A 38 12.10 17.69 -17.68
CA PHE A 38 12.85 18.88 -17.26
C PHE A 38 12.10 20.19 -17.59
N ASN A 39 10.88 20.17 -18.12
CA ASN A 39 10.17 21.37 -18.58
C ASN A 39 8.65 21.34 -18.34
N ASP A 40 8.16 20.40 -17.51
CA ASP A 40 6.72 20.30 -17.24
C ASP A 40 6.35 21.10 -15.98
N TYR A 41 6.01 22.37 -16.18
CA TYR A 41 5.54 23.30 -15.13
C TYR A 41 4.02 23.24 -14.93
N THR A 42 3.33 22.39 -15.68
CA THR A 42 1.87 22.40 -15.80
C THR A 42 1.19 21.11 -15.36
N HIS A 43 1.92 19.99 -15.38
CA HIS A 43 1.40 18.69 -14.99
C HIS A 43 2.19 18.12 -13.82
N GLN A 44 1.46 17.77 -12.76
CA GLN A 44 2.03 17.12 -11.60
C GLN A 44 2.48 15.70 -11.95
N THR A 45 3.53 15.22 -11.29
CA THR A 45 3.91 13.80 -11.36
C THR A 45 2.82 12.97 -10.69
N LEU A 46 2.37 11.92 -11.37
CA LEU A 46 1.22 11.16 -10.87
C LEU A 46 1.60 10.27 -9.69
N GLY A 47 0.74 10.25 -8.69
CA GLY A 47 0.78 9.26 -7.62
C GLY A 47 0.48 7.85 -8.15
N GLY A 48 0.96 6.86 -7.40
CA GLY A 48 0.74 5.46 -7.70
C GLY A 48 -0.73 5.06 -7.53
N TRP A 49 -1.19 4.17 -8.41
CA TRP A 49 -2.51 3.54 -8.33
C TRP A 49 -2.78 2.94 -6.94
N ASN A 50 -4.04 2.95 -6.51
CA ASN A 50 -4.48 2.79 -5.11
C ASN A 50 -4.06 3.97 -4.21
N PHE A 51 -4.31 5.18 -4.74
CA PHE A 51 -4.37 6.45 -4.02
C PHE A 51 -3.06 7.00 -3.44
N GLY A 52 -1.92 6.77 -4.09
CA GLY A 52 -0.73 7.58 -3.87
C GLY A 52 -0.97 9.03 -4.28
N GLY A 53 -0.40 9.99 -3.55
CA GLY A 53 -0.55 11.42 -3.83
C GLY A 53 0.36 11.89 -4.97
N ASN A 54 -0.08 12.88 -5.73
CA ASN A 54 0.70 13.52 -6.78
C ASN A 54 1.83 14.38 -6.18
N GLY A 55 2.92 14.55 -6.94
CA GLY A 55 4.00 15.48 -6.60
C GLY A 55 3.66 16.94 -6.92
N GLY A 56 4.29 17.88 -6.22
CA GLY A 56 4.06 19.32 -6.36
C GLY A 56 5.01 19.94 -7.37
N ILE A 57 4.65 21.12 -7.88
CA ILE A 57 5.43 21.86 -8.88
C ILE A 57 5.90 23.20 -8.29
N ASP A 58 7.17 23.53 -8.50
CA ASP A 58 7.64 24.92 -8.40
C ASP A 58 7.37 25.63 -9.74
N LYS A 59 6.47 26.62 -9.72
CA LYS A 59 6.05 27.40 -10.89
C LYS A 59 6.79 28.73 -11.02
N SER A 60 7.70 29.06 -10.10
CA SER A 60 8.35 30.37 -10.08
C SER A 60 9.23 30.61 -11.31
N ASP A 61 9.85 29.57 -11.86
CA ASP A 61 10.73 29.67 -13.01
C ASP A 61 10.00 29.61 -14.37
N ILE A 62 8.65 29.59 -14.39
CA ILE A 62 7.86 29.40 -15.61
C ILE A 62 8.06 30.49 -16.67
N ASN A 63 8.49 31.69 -16.25
CA ASN A 63 8.73 32.84 -17.13
C ASN A 63 10.22 33.19 -17.26
N GLU A 64 11.12 32.40 -16.68
CA GLU A 64 12.55 32.65 -16.78
C GLU A 64 13.03 32.37 -18.22
N PRO A 65 13.73 33.32 -18.88
CA PRO A 65 14.12 33.21 -20.29
C PRO A 65 15.21 32.16 -20.53
N ASP A 66 15.80 31.62 -19.45
CA ASP A 66 16.85 30.61 -19.48
C ASP A 66 16.29 29.25 -19.01
N PHE A 67 15.81 28.45 -19.96
CA PHE A 67 15.32 27.07 -19.75
C PHE A 67 16.42 26.06 -19.33
N SER A 68 17.56 26.53 -18.82
CA SER A 68 18.70 25.68 -18.48
C SER A 68 18.54 24.93 -17.14
N TYR A 69 17.55 25.29 -16.32
CA TYR A 69 17.23 24.60 -15.07
C TYR A 69 15.84 23.95 -15.13
N PRO A 70 15.71 22.65 -14.78
CA PRO A 70 14.40 22.02 -14.69
C PRO A 70 13.55 22.57 -13.54
N PRO A 71 12.21 22.48 -13.63
CA PRO A 71 11.36 22.73 -12.48
C PRO A 71 11.78 21.84 -11.31
N GLU A 72 11.74 22.40 -10.12
CA GLU A 72 12.09 21.71 -8.88
C GLU A 72 10.92 20.85 -8.35
N SER A 73 10.25 20.12 -9.24
CA SER A 73 9.05 19.34 -8.90
C SER A 73 9.34 18.16 -7.98
N GLY A 74 8.33 17.76 -7.21
CA GLY A 74 8.31 16.49 -6.50
C GLY A 74 7.87 15.32 -7.38
N ALA A 75 8.26 14.11 -7.00
CA ALA A 75 7.76 12.86 -7.55
C ALA A 75 6.45 12.42 -6.87
N GLY A 76 5.70 11.52 -7.50
CA GLY A 76 4.48 10.96 -6.93
C GLY A 76 4.75 9.97 -5.80
N GLY A 77 3.86 9.91 -4.81
CA GLY A 77 3.86 8.89 -3.77
C GLY A 77 3.34 7.55 -4.29
N GLY A 78 3.78 6.43 -3.72
CA GLY A 78 3.29 5.11 -4.11
C GLY A 78 1.87 4.84 -3.62
N GLY A 79 1.20 3.86 -4.22
CA GLY A 79 -0.08 3.35 -3.70
C GLY A 79 0.06 2.05 -2.91
N ALA A 80 -0.88 1.82 -2.00
CA ALA A 80 -0.89 0.70 -1.06
C ALA A 80 -1.33 -0.62 -1.71
N VAL A 81 -1.03 -1.74 -1.06
CA VAL A 81 -1.61 -3.05 -1.38
C VAL A 81 -2.57 -3.43 -0.28
N ASP A 82 -3.80 -3.80 -0.62
CA ASP A 82 -4.80 -4.18 0.39
C ASP A 82 -5.81 -5.23 -0.08
N LEU A 83 -6.40 -5.91 0.91
CA LEU A 83 -7.59 -6.74 0.73
C LEU A 83 -8.80 -6.06 1.39
N ARG A 84 -9.88 -5.97 0.63
CA ARG A 84 -11.18 -5.39 1.04
C ARG A 84 -12.28 -6.41 0.99
N LEU A 85 -13.34 -6.18 1.77
CA LEU A 85 -14.57 -6.95 1.67
C LEU A 85 -15.56 -6.32 0.69
N GLU A 86 -15.50 -5.00 0.53
CA GLU A 86 -16.41 -4.23 -0.33
C GLU A 86 -15.70 -3.74 -1.58
N TYR A 87 -16.26 -4.11 -2.74
CA TYR A 87 -15.74 -3.77 -4.06
C TYR A 87 -16.10 -2.33 -4.44
N VAL A 88 -15.13 -1.62 -5.03
CA VAL A 88 -15.35 -0.38 -5.77
C VAL A 88 -14.38 -0.34 -6.93
N ASP A 89 -14.86 -0.03 -8.13
CA ASP A 89 -13.97 0.12 -9.28
C ASP A 89 -13.24 1.47 -9.20
N ILE A 90 -11.99 1.45 -8.74
CA ILE A 90 -11.19 2.67 -8.62
C ILE A 90 -10.63 3.16 -9.97
N ASN A 91 -10.90 2.46 -11.08
CA ASN A 91 -10.47 2.85 -12.44
C ASN A 91 -11.51 3.66 -13.20
N SER A 92 -12.73 3.79 -12.68
CA SER A 92 -13.87 4.40 -13.38
C SER A 92 -14.33 5.68 -12.68
N PRO A 93 -13.61 6.82 -12.81
CA PRO A 93 -14.01 8.08 -12.20
C PRO A 93 -15.24 8.71 -12.92
N PRO A 94 -16.04 9.53 -12.21
CA PRO A 94 -15.88 9.94 -10.82
C PRO A 94 -16.27 8.81 -9.84
N LEU A 95 -15.47 8.65 -8.78
CA LEU A 95 -15.76 7.67 -7.75
C LEU A 95 -16.91 8.17 -6.85
N ASP A 96 -17.88 7.31 -6.59
CA ASP A 96 -18.86 7.58 -5.54
C ASP A 96 -18.15 7.58 -4.17
N ASN A 97 -18.15 8.73 -3.51
CA ASN A 97 -17.43 8.91 -2.25
C ASN A 97 -17.95 7.99 -1.14
N ILE A 98 -19.25 7.68 -1.13
CA ILE A 98 -19.85 6.79 -0.12
C ILE A 98 -19.35 5.35 -0.32
N SER A 99 -19.45 4.84 -1.55
CA SER A 99 -18.95 3.50 -1.90
C SER A 99 -17.45 3.37 -1.67
N LEU A 100 -16.67 4.42 -1.98
CA LEU A 100 -15.24 4.45 -1.70
C LEU A 100 -14.96 4.40 -0.20
N GLU A 101 -15.69 5.16 0.62
CA GLU A 101 -15.51 5.14 2.07
C GLU A 101 -15.84 3.76 2.67
N ILE A 102 -16.94 3.13 2.22
CA ILE A 102 -17.32 1.78 2.61
C ILE A 102 -16.22 0.78 2.23
N SER A 103 -15.73 0.85 0.99
CA SER A 103 -14.62 0.02 0.52
C SER A 103 -13.36 0.19 1.38
N LEU A 104 -12.94 1.43 1.65
CA LEU A 104 -11.76 1.73 2.45
C LEU A 104 -11.90 1.32 3.92
N LYS A 105 -13.11 1.38 4.48
CA LYS A 105 -13.39 0.88 5.84
C LYS A 105 -13.43 -0.64 5.91
N SER A 106 -13.71 -1.33 4.82
CA SER A 106 -13.76 -2.79 4.76
C SER A 106 -12.39 -3.48 4.63
N ARG A 107 -11.29 -2.72 4.72
CA ARG A 107 -9.93 -3.24 4.59
C ARG A 107 -9.55 -4.09 5.80
N ILE A 108 -9.12 -5.33 5.55
CA ILE A 108 -8.73 -6.29 6.60
C ILE A 108 -7.22 -6.49 6.72
N ILE A 109 -6.46 -6.15 5.67
CA ILE A 109 -5.00 -6.15 5.67
C ILE A 109 -4.50 -5.13 4.62
N VAL A 110 -3.50 -4.33 4.98
CA VAL A 110 -2.97 -3.22 4.19
C VAL A 110 -1.46 -3.11 4.38
N ALA A 111 -0.70 -3.14 3.28
CA ALA A 111 0.69 -2.68 3.24
C ALA A 111 0.74 -1.22 2.79
N GLY A 112 1.26 -0.33 3.64
CA GLY A 112 1.53 1.07 3.31
C GLY A 112 2.65 1.24 2.28
N SER A 113 2.55 2.26 1.45
CA SER A 113 3.56 2.62 0.44
C SER A 113 4.44 3.78 0.91
N GLY A 114 5.56 3.99 0.23
CA GLY A 114 6.45 5.13 0.49
C GLY A 114 6.05 6.40 -0.28
N GLY A 115 6.60 7.54 0.16
CA GLY A 115 6.37 8.85 -0.45
C GLY A 115 7.32 9.16 -1.62
N GLY A 116 6.95 10.15 -2.43
CA GLY A 116 7.77 10.63 -3.54
C GLY A 116 8.97 11.48 -3.07
N ALA A 117 10.03 11.50 -3.84
CA ALA A 117 11.20 12.36 -3.58
C ALA A 117 11.04 13.76 -4.18
N VAL A 118 12.06 14.60 -3.99
CA VAL A 118 12.20 15.90 -4.67
C VAL A 118 13.53 15.99 -5.41
N SER A 119 13.70 17.05 -6.21
CA SER A 119 14.88 17.33 -7.02
C SER A 119 16.17 17.62 -6.22
N ASN A 120 16.07 17.95 -4.93
CA ASN A 120 17.22 18.27 -4.08
C ASN A 120 17.96 17.00 -3.58
N ASP A 121 19.29 17.00 -3.70
CA ASP A 121 20.21 15.88 -3.41
C ASP A 121 20.10 15.26 -2.00
N ASN A 122 19.43 15.91 -1.04
CA ASN A 122 19.34 15.45 0.35
C ASN A 122 17.93 15.12 0.85
N LYS A 123 16.89 15.20 0.00
CA LYS A 123 15.50 15.09 0.46
C LYS A 123 14.73 13.98 -0.29
N PHE A 124 15.02 12.74 0.11
CA PHE A 124 14.37 11.52 -0.36
C PHE A 124 12.93 11.38 0.15
N GLY A 125 12.15 10.53 -0.52
CA GLY A 125 10.86 10.10 0.00
C GLY A 125 11.04 9.14 1.19
N MET A 126 10.16 9.23 2.19
CA MET A 126 10.23 8.32 3.35
C MET A 126 9.46 7.01 3.09
N PRO A 127 9.93 5.89 3.68
CA PRO A 127 9.33 4.58 3.45
C PRO A 127 7.91 4.47 4.03
N GLY A 128 7.15 3.49 3.50
CA GLY A 128 5.90 3.02 4.11
C GLY A 128 6.15 2.49 5.53
N GLY A 129 5.19 2.72 6.43
CA GLY A 129 5.30 2.37 7.83
C GLY A 129 4.70 1.02 8.18
N SER A 130 5.06 0.51 9.36
CA SER A 130 4.30 -0.53 10.05
C SER A 130 3.05 0.10 10.69
N ILE A 131 2.97 0.24 12.01
CA ILE A 131 1.85 0.92 12.69
C ILE A 131 1.88 2.44 12.41
N SER A 132 3.07 2.99 12.19
CA SER A 132 3.31 4.39 11.85
C SER A 132 4.40 4.50 10.79
N ALA A 133 4.27 5.45 9.87
CA ALA A 133 5.32 5.87 8.96
C ALA A 133 6.15 7.03 9.56
N VAL A 134 7.31 7.29 8.97
CA VAL A 134 8.29 8.26 9.47
C VAL A 134 8.04 9.65 8.90
N ASN A 135 7.96 10.67 9.74
CA ASN A 135 7.81 12.06 9.28
C ASN A 135 9.03 12.52 8.46
N ASN A 136 8.82 13.41 7.48
CA ASN A 136 9.89 14.03 6.72
C ASN A 136 9.96 15.53 7.02
N GLY A 137 10.76 15.89 8.03
CA GLY A 137 10.85 17.28 8.49
C GLY A 137 9.60 17.75 9.24
N MET A 138 9.35 19.05 9.20
CA MET A 138 8.36 19.71 10.07
C MET A 138 6.95 19.83 9.46
N TYR A 139 6.81 19.61 8.15
CA TYR A 139 5.55 19.82 7.42
C TYR A 139 4.99 18.56 6.78
N ILE A 140 5.77 17.48 6.68
CA ILE A 140 5.36 16.22 6.06
C ILE A 140 5.30 15.13 7.14
N PHE A 141 4.11 14.58 7.34
CA PHE A 141 3.82 13.64 8.40
C PHE A 141 3.47 12.27 7.85
N GLY A 142 4.06 11.22 8.44
CA GLY A 142 3.74 9.85 8.11
C GLY A 142 2.32 9.48 8.57
N GLY A 143 1.68 8.61 7.80
CA GLY A 143 0.42 8.00 8.22
C GLY A 143 0.60 7.20 9.52
N THR A 144 -0.43 7.16 10.36
CA THR A 144 -0.45 6.32 11.58
C THR A 144 -1.75 5.52 11.65
N GLN A 145 -2.06 4.88 12.77
CA GLN A 145 -3.35 4.21 12.93
C GLN A 145 -4.52 5.20 13.05
N THR A 146 -4.25 6.45 13.44
CA THR A 146 -5.28 7.45 13.75
C THR A 146 -5.14 8.79 13.03
N LYS A 147 -3.97 9.07 12.46
CA LYS A 147 -3.67 10.31 11.72
C LYS A 147 -3.40 10.03 10.24
N GLY A 148 -3.81 10.97 9.40
CA GLY A 148 -3.82 10.84 7.93
C GLY A 148 -5.20 10.45 7.41
N GLU A 149 -5.40 10.65 6.10
CA GLU A 149 -6.62 10.23 5.42
C GLU A 149 -6.63 8.71 5.30
N LEU A 150 -7.79 8.11 5.58
CA LEU A 150 -7.97 6.67 5.46
C LEU A 150 -7.77 6.27 4.00
N GLY A 151 -6.77 5.44 3.71
CA GLY A 151 -6.57 4.88 2.37
C GLY A 151 -5.86 5.75 1.35
N LYS A 152 -5.65 7.04 1.61
CA LYS A 152 -5.14 7.97 0.61
C LYS A 152 -3.93 8.74 1.11
N GLY A 153 -2.91 8.83 0.26
CA GLY A 153 -1.82 9.80 0.44
C GLY A 153 -2.28 11.17 -0.03
N MET A 154 -1.93 12.22 0.73
CA MET A 154 -2.21 13.59 0.32
C MET A 154 -1.35 14.02 -0.87
N ASP A 155 -1.94 14.76 -1.79
CA ASP A 155 -1.18 15.44 -2.85
C ASP A 155 -0.22 16.47 -2.24
N ALA A 156 0.90 16.65 -2.91
CA ALA A 156 1.80 17.76 -2.65
C ALA A 156 1.19 19.11 -3.07
N VAL A 157 1.82 20.20 -2.64
CA VAL A 157 1.34 21.57 -2.91
C VAL A 157 2.21 22.21 -3.98
N ASP A 158 1.57 22.79 -4.99
CA ASP A 158 2.24 23.64 -5.99
C ASP A 158 2.52 25.03 -5.41
N THR A 159 3.68 25.59 -5.73
CA THR A 159 4.09 26.93 -5.32
C THR A 159 4.31 27.85 -6.53
N ASP A 160 3.93 29.12 -6.39
CA ASP A 160 4.26 30.18 -7.36
C ASP A 160 5.50 31.00 -6.92
N GLY A 161 6.05 30.71 -5.74
CA GLY A 161 7.32 31.26 -5.27
C GLY A 161 8.43 30.23 -5.36
N ASN A 162 9.67 30.68 -5.52
CA ASN A 162 10.87 29.84 -5.57
C ASN A 162 11.11 29.19 -4.19
N GLN A 163 10.48 28.02 -3.99
CA GLN A 163 10.40 27.31 -2.71
C GLN A 163 10.59 25.79 -2.88
N GLY A 164 10.64 25.29 -4.12
CA GLY A 164 10.64 23.89 -4.52
C GLY A 164 9.24 23.28 -4.63
N GLY A 165 9.14 22.08 -5.20
CA GLY A 165 7.94 21.25 -5.22
C GLY A 165 8.08 20.07 -4.25
N SER A 166 7.07 19.86 -3.39
CA SER A 166 7.10 18.73 -2.43
C SER A 166 6.79 17.40 -3.08
N GLY A 167 7.33 16.31 -2.54
CA GLY A 167 6.99 14.96 -2.99
C GLY A 167 5.59 14.56 -2.54
N GLY A 168 4.88 13.80 -3.39
CA GLY A 168 3.55 13.27 -3.06
C GLY A 168 3.59 12.24 -1.93
N CYS A 169 2.54 12.19 -1.10
CA CYS A 169 2.49 11.25 0.01
C CYS A 169 2.17 9.82 -0.45
N GLY A 170 2.79 8.83 0.19
CA GLY A 170 2.41 7.43 0.07
C GLY A 170 1.05 7.16 0.74
N SER A 171 0.26 6.30 0.13
CA SER A 171 -0.99 5.78 0.69
C SER A 171 -0.75 4.59 1.63
N GLY A 172 -1.81 4.09 2.26
CA GLY A 172 -1.70 3.02 3.25
C GLY A 172 -3.00 2.82 4.01
N TYR A 173 -2.93 2.23 5.20
CA TYR A 173 -4.07 2.19 6.10
C TYR A 173 -4.57 3.62 6.33
N ARG A 174 -3.67 4.50 6.76
CA ARG A 174 -3.79 5.94 6.56
C ARG A 174 -2.57 6.44 5.81
N GLY A 175 -2.78 7.27 4.80
CA GLY A 175 -1.68 7.84 4.04
C GLY A 175 -0.98 8.96 4.79
N CYS A 176 0.20 9.32 4.28
CA CYS A 176 0.89 10.54 4.69
C CYS A 176 0.02 11.77 4.42
N TYR A 177 0.26 12.81 5.22
CA TYR A 177 -0.38 14.10 5.07
C TYR A 177 0.65 15.21 5.29
N ASN A 178 0.39 16.39 4.75
CA ASN A 178 1.25 17.55 4.94
C ASN A 178 0.45 18.75 5.46
N THR A 179 1.16 19.74 5.98
CA THR A 179 0.58 21.04 6.40
C THR A 179 1.20 22.19 5.60
N LEU A 180 1.72 21.89 4.41
CA LEU A 180 2.22 22.92 3.51
C LEU A 180 1.05 23.76 3.02
N SER A 181 1.28 25.04 2.83
CA SER A 181 0.30 25.95 2.26
C SER A 181 0.99 27.09 1.54
N ASN A 182 0.29 27.65 0.56
CA ASN A 182 0.74 28.83 -0.16
C ASN A 182 0.72 30.11 0.70
N SER A 183 0.61 30.04 2.02
CA SER A 183 0.93 31.17 2.92
C SER A 183 2.32 31.06 3.56
N ILE A 184 2.93 29.87 3.56
CA ILE A 184 4.27 29.64 4.10
C ILE A 184 5.29 30.16 3.07
N ARG A 185 6.23 31.00 3.51
CA ARG A 185 7.22 31.66 2.65
C ARG A 185 8.63 31.40 3.15
N GLY A 186 9.54 31.22 2.19
CA GLY A 186 10.97 31.05 2.42
C GLY A 186 11.55 30.02 1.47
N ASN A 187 12.84 30.17 1.21
CA ASN A 187 13.57 29.36 0.24
C ASN A 187 13.54 27.89 0.65
N ASN A 188 13.30 27.01 -0.32
CA ASN A 188 13.47 25.56 -0.20
C ASN A 188 12.56 24.89 0.87
N ILE A 189 11.48 25.56 1.28
CA ILE A 189 10.54 25.05 2.28
C ILE A 189 9.70 23.89 1.74
N PHE A 190 9.45 23.85 0.44
CA PHE A 190 8.60 22.84 -0.18
C PHE A 190 9.40 21.66 -0.72
N GLU A 191 10.73 21.74 -0.77
CA GLU A 191 11.59 20.64 -1.19
C GLU A 191 11.58 19.43 -0.24
N PHE A 192 10.57 19.17 0.58
CA PHE A 192 10.50 17.92 1.35
C PHE A 192 9.90 16.81 0.49
N GLY A 193 10.57 15.66 0.45
CA GLY A 193 9.96 14.43 -0.06
C GLY A 193 8.72 14.05 0.75
N GLY A 194 7.77 13.42 0.10
CA GLY A 194 6.60 12.85 0.76
C GLY A 194 7.00 11.78 1.78
N SER A 195 6.13 11.57 2.77
CA SER A 195 6.23 10.42 3.68
C SER A 195 5.37 9.26 3.20
N GLY A 196 5.53 8.08 3.80
CA GLY A 196 4.73 6.89 3.52
C GLY A 196 3.42 6.84 4.32
N GLY A 197 2.56 5.90 3.93
CA GLY A 197 1.38 5.52 4.71
C GLY A 197 1.69 4.45 5.75
N SER A 198 0.82 4.37 6.77
CA SER A 198 0.84 3.26 7.74
C SER A 198 0.31 1.98 7.12
N SER A 199 0.56 0.86 7.78
CA SER A 199 0.00 -0.46 7.47
C SER A 199 -1.05 -0.87 8.50
N TYR A 200 -1.80 -1.92 8.19
CA TYR A 200 -2.83 -2.46 9.07
C TYR A 200 -3.01 -3.96 8.84
N ILE A 201 -3.26 -4.72 9.91
CA ILE A 201 -3.70 -6.11 9.82
C ILE A 201 -4.76 -6.32 10.90
N SER A 202 -5.95 -6.78 10.50
CA SER A 202 -6.98 -7.19 11.45
C SER A 202 -6.42 -8.27 12.37
N GLY A 203 -6.43 -8.03 13.68
CA GLY A 203 -5.88 -8.92 14.70
C GLY A 203 -4.40 -8.72 15.06
N HIS A 204 -3.69 -7.76 14.45
CA HIS A 204 -2.30 -7.46 14.84
C HIS A 204 -2.23 -6.50 16.05
N PRO A 205 -1.45 -6.81 17.10
CA PRO A 205 -1.30 -5.93 18.26
C PRO A 205 -0.91 -4.50 17.88
N GLY A 206 -1.55 -3.50 18.50
CA GLY A 206 -1.28 -2.09 18.24
C GLY A 206 -2.02 -1.51 17.02
N CYS A 207 -2.64 -2.33 16.17
CA CYS A 207 -3.54 -1.84 15.13
C CYS A 207 -4.88 -1.35 15.73
N ILE A 208 -5.49 -0.39 15.03
CA ILE A 208 -6.83 0.11 15.35
C ILE A 208 -7.67 -0.04 14.11
N SER A 209 -8.73 -0.82 14.21
CA SER A 209 -9.59 -1.17 13.08
C SER A 209 -10.38 0.04 12.52
N PRO A 210 -10.72 0.08 11.22
CA PRO A 210 -11.29 1.27 10.56
C PRO A 210 -12.63 1.78 11.14
N GLN A 211 -13.39 0.94 11.83
CA GLN A 211 -14.64 1.33 12.48
C GLN A 211 -14.44 2.21 13.72
N TYR A 212 -13.25 2.20 14.31
CA TYR A 212 -12.96 3.00 15.49
C TYR A 212 -12.68 4.48 15.13
N PRO A 213 -13.08 5.42 16.01
CA PRO A 213 -12.76 6.82 15.81
C PRO A 213 -11.24 7.08 15.87
N SER A 214 -10.79 8.18 15.26
CA SER A 214 -9.38 8.59 15.24
C SER A 214 -8.80 8.95 16.62
N THR A 215 -9.62 9.03 17.67
CA THR A 215 -9.17 9.26 19.06
C THR A 215 -8.94 7.97 19.84
N THR A 216 -9.21 6.80 19.24
CA THR A 216 -9.05 5.50 19.89
C THR A 216 -7.59 5.23 20.25
N ILE A 217 -7.39 4.69 21.45
CA ILE A 217 -6.09 4.20 21.93
C ILE A 217 -6.05 2.70 21.68
N ALA A 218 -4.97 2.22 21.07
CA ALA A 218 -4.79 0.81 20.78
C ALA A 218 -4.80 -0.03 22.06
N ASN A 219 -5.51 -1.16 22.03
CA ASN A 219 -5.54 -2.16 23.10
C ASN A 219 -5.76 -3.56 22.51
N GLU A 220 -6.09 -4.54 23.34
CA GLU A 220 -6.25 -5.93 22.90
C GLU A 220 -7.47 -6.17 22.00
N THR A 221 -8.46 -5.27 22.01
CA THR A 221 -9.74 -5.43 21.26
C THR A 221 -9.84 -4.54 20.03
N THR A 222 -9.08 -3.44 19.97
CA THR A 222 -9.11 -2.51 18.82
C THR A 222 -8.61 -3.07 17.49
N PRO A 223 -7.74 -4.10 17.42
CA PRO A 223 -7.23 -4.57 16.14
C PRO A 223 -8.23 -5.33 15.28
N PHE A 224 -9.38 -5.74 15.82
CA PHE A 224 -10.27 -6.66 15.12
C PHE A 224 -11.25 -5.92 14.21
N HIS A 225 -11.27 -6.31 12.94
CA HIS A 225 -12.24 -5.84 11.96
C HIS A 225 -13.67 -6.24 12.33
N GLU A 226 -14.64 -5.37 12.07
CA GLU A 226 -16.05 -5.57 12.43
C GLU A 226 -16.68 -6.83 11.80
N SER A 227 -16.15 -7.27 10.66
CA SER A 227 -16.52 -8.53 10.01
C SER A 227 -16.11 -9.79 10.78
N LYS A 228 -15.30 -9.64 11.85
CA LYS A 228 -14.69 -10.73 12.65
C LYS A 228 -13.67 -11.57 11.87
N LEU A 229 -13.31 -11.16 10.66
CA LEU A 229 -12.17 -11.73 9.94
C LEU A 229 -10.88 -11.09 10.48
N TYR A 230 -9.94 -11.92 10.91
CA TYR A 230 -8.66 -11.48 11.42
C TYR A 230 -7.57 -12.51 11.10
N PHE A 231 -6.34 -12.04 11.15
CA PHE A 231 -5.16 -12.85 10.88
C PHE A 231 -4.48 -13.23 12.20
N THR A 232 -3.88 -14.41 12.19
CA THR A 232 -2.95 -14.91 13.21
C THR A 232 -1.54 -14.94 12.64
N LYS A 233 -0.53 -15.13 13.49
CA LYS A 233 0.90 -15.11 13.10
C LYS A 233 1.24 -13.88 12.23
N THR A 234 0.74 -12.73 12.67
CA THR A 234 0.85 -11.49 11.92
C THR A 234 2.25 -10.92 11.99
N ASN A 235 2.72 -10.32 10.90
CA ASN A 235 4.01 -9.64 10.83
C ASN A 235 3.85 -8.34 10.03
N MET A 236 4.48 -7.28 10.51
CA MET A 236 4.48 -5.96 9.88
C MET A 236 5.91 -5.42 9.86
N LYS A 237 6.37 -4.99 8.69
CA LYS A 237 7.72 -4.46 8.48
C LYS A 237 7.63 -3.18 7.68
N ALA A 238 8.24 -2.11 8.17
CA ALA A 238 8.33 -0.85 7.45
C ALA A 238 9.25 -0.97 6.23
N GLY A 239 9.16 -0.03 5.29
CA GLY A 239 9.94 -0.04 4.04
C GLY A 239 11.45 0.21 4.23
N ASN A 240 11.90 0.52 5.44
CA ASN A 240 13.33 0.58 5.81
C ASN A 240 13.80 -0.68 6.56
N GLU A 241 13.02 -1.75 6.56
CA GLU A 241 13.38 -3.02 7.18
C GLU A 241 13.59 -4.12 6.14
N TYR A 242 14.42 -5.11 6.49
CA TYR A 242 14.53 -6.33 5.70
C TYR A 242 13.23 -7.13 5.77
N MET A 243 12.70 -7.49 4.60
CA MET A 243 11.46 -8.24 4.40
C MET A 243 11.65 -9.34 3.35
N PRO A 244 10.79 -10.37 3.33
CA PRO A 244 10.85 -11.40 2.30
C PRO A 244 10.71 -10.79 0.89
N ASP A 245 11.51 -11.27 -0.04
CA ASP A 245 11.37 -10.94 -1.45
C ASP A 245 10.07 -11.60 -1.99
N PRO A 246 9.14 -10.83 -2.60
CA PRO A 246 7.94 -11.44 -3.17
C PRO A 246 8.22 -12.35 -4.37
N LEU A 247 9.39 -12.24 -5.03
CA LEU A 247 9.72 -12.94 -6.27
C LEU A 247 10.80 -14.02 -6.12
N SER A 248 11.43 -14.12 -4.95
CA SER A 248 12.46 -15.12 -4.67
C SER A 248 12.39 -15.61 -3.21
N ASP A 249 13.21 -16.60 -2.85
CA ASP A 249 13.33 -17.05 -1.46
C ASP A 249 14.28 -16.17 -0.62
N GLY A 250 14.67 -15.00 -1.14
CA GLY A 250 15.56 -14.05 -0.51
C GLY A 250 14.89 -13.02 0.40
N TYR A 251 15.69 -12.03 0.80
CA TYR A 251 15.24 -10.85 1.55
C TYR A 251 15.65 -9.57 0.82
N ILE A 252 14.79 -8.58 0.86
CA ILE A 252 15.00 -7.24 0.29
C ILE A 252 14.84 -6.17 1.38
N LEU A 253 15.48 -5.01 1.20
CA LEU A 253 15.30 -3.85 2.08
C LEU A 253 14.16 -2.99 1.55
N GLY A 254 12.94 -3.17 2.07
CA GLY A 254 11.76 -2.51 1.50
C GLY A 254 11.40 -3.02 0.11
N HIS A 255 10.15 -2.80 -0.30
CA HIS A 255 9.73 -3.12 -1.67
C HIS A 255 9.88 -1.91 -2.60
N ILE A 256 10.52 -2.11 -3.75
CA ILE A 256 10.64 -1.10 -4.81
C ILE A 256 9.84 -1.56 -6.02
N GLY A 257 9.01 -0.67 -6.56
CA GLY A 257 8.18 -0.93 -7.75
C GLY A 257 6.69 -1.05 -7.40
N HIS A 258 5.94 -1.72 -8.28
CA HIS A 258 4.51 -1.95 -8.09
C HIS A 258 4.28 -2.96 -6.96
N GLY A 259 3.21 -2.76 -6.20
CA GLY A 259 2.81 -3.60 -5.09
C GLY A 259 2.51 -5.04 -5.52
N VAL A 260 2.86 -5.99 -4.64
CA VAL A 260 2.70 -7.42 -4.86
C VAL A 260 1.93 -8.03 -3.71
N CYS A 261 1.01 -8.96 -4.02
CA CYS A 261 0.32 -9.79 -3.04
C CYS A 261 0.57 -11.26 -3.37
N ARG A 262 0.98 -12.06 -2.37
CA ARG A 262 1.16 -13.50 -2.50
C ARG A 262 0.18 -14.21 -1.57
N ILE A 263 -0.71 -15.01 -2.16
CA ILE A 263 -1.68 -15.83 -1.41
C ILE A 263 -1.20 -17.28 -1.44
N THR A 264 -1.05 -17.88 -0.26
CA THR A 264 -0.64 -19.27 -0.11
C THR A 264 -1.73 -20.05 0.60
N PHE A 265 -2.17 -21.16 0.00
CA PHE A 265 -3.12 -22.07 0.63
C PHE A 265 -2.38 -23.00 1.58
N LEU A 266 -2.63 -22.85 2.88
CA LEU A 266 -2.07 -23.71 3.91
C LEU A 266 -2.99 -24.92 4.09
N PHE A 267 -2.53 -26.09 3.64
CA PHE A 267 -3.28 -27.33 3.85
C PHE A 267 -3.03 -27.85 5.26
N SER A 268 -4.10 -28.00 6.05
CA SER A 268 -4.04 -28.81 7.26
C SER A 268 -4.08 -30.29 6.84
N PRO A 269 -3.03 -31.10 7.10
CA PRO A 269 -3.05 -32.53 6.78
C PRO A 269 -4.17 -33.28 7.53
N PHE A 270 -4.74 -32.68 8.58
CA PHE A 270 -5.84 -33.23 9.36
C PHE A 270 -7.24 -32.91 8.80
N CYS A 271 -7.35 -32.00 7.82
CA CYS A 271 -8.61 -31.70 7.11
C CYS A 271 -8.79 -32.54 5.84
N GLN A 272 -8.17 -33.72 5.75
CA GLN A 272 -8.49 -34.74 4.74
C GLN A 272 -9.81 -35.47 5.06
N THR A 273 -10.87 -34.74 5.37
CA THR A 273 -12.21 -35.32 5.38
C THR A 273 -12.74 -35.38 3.95
N ASN A 274 -12.81 -36.62 3.42
CA ASN A 274 -13.54 -37.11 2.23
C ASN A 274 -12.84 -37.29 0.88
N ALA A 275 -11.52 -37.08 0.74
CA ALA A 275 -10.83 -37.51 -0.50
C ALA A 275 -10.46 -39.01 -0.54
N TYR A 276 -10.62 -39.75 0.57
CA TYR A 276 -10.36 -41.18 0.63
C TYR A 276 -11.58 -42.08 0.34
N CYS A 277 -12.78 -41.52 0.16
CA CYS A 277 -13.99 -42.34 -0.07
C CYS A 277 -14.30 -42.61 -1.55
N LEU A 278 -13.56 -42.06 -2.52
CA LEU A 278 -13.80 -42.30 -3.95
C LEU A 278 -12.78 -43.22 -4.63
N LEU A 279 -11.65 -43.52 -3.97
CA LEU A 279 -10.66 -44.46 -4.49
C LEU A 279 -10.90 -45.91 -4.07
N HIS A 280 -11.78 -46.16 -3.08
CA HIS A 280 -12.05 -47.51 -2.60
C HIS A 280 -13.20 -48.22 -3.36
N ASP A 281 -14.09 -47.48 -4.02
CA ASP A 281 -15.23 -48.06 -4.75
C ASP A 281 -14.91 -48.45 -6.21
N PHE A 282 -13.77 -48.03 -6.77
CA PHE A 282 -13.33 -48.46 -8.10
C PHE A 282 -12.46 -49.73 -8.11
N SER A 283 -11.99 -50.19 -6.94
CA SER A 283 -11.13 -51.39 -6.85
C SER A 283 -11.90 -52.70 -6.66
N PHE A 284 -13.20 -52.66 -6.35
CA PHE A 284 -13.97 -53.89 -6.08
C PHE A 284 -14.69 -54.48 -7.30
N LEU A 285 -14.80 -53.75 -8.42
CA LEU A 285 -15.47 -54.25 -9.62
C LEU A 285 -14.54 -55.00 -10.60
N LEU A 286 -13.21 -54.92 -10.43
CA LEU A 286 -12.25 -55.50 -11.36
C LEU A 286 -11.75 -56.91 -10.98
N HIS A 287 -12.15 -57.45 -9.82
CA HIS A 287 -11.69 -58.77 -9.34
C HIS A 287 -12.72 -59.91 -9.53
N LEU A 288 -13.79 -59.72 -10.32
CA LEU A 288 -14.83 -60.74 -10.49
C LEU A 288 -15.14 -61.12 -11.96
N VAL A 289 -14.17 -61.02 -12.87
CA VAL A 289 -14.36 -61.42 -14.29
C VAL A 289 -13.31 -62.40 -14.85
N PHE A 290 -12.38 -62.94 -14.05
CA PHE A 290 -11.41 -63.91 -14.57
C PHE A 290 -11.25 -65.16 -13.70
N VAL A 291 -12.29 -66.00 -13.59
CA VAL A 291 -12.12 -67.47 -13.49
C VAL A 291 -13.38 -68.13 -14.06
N CYS A 292 -13.41 -68.32 -15.37
CA CYS A 292 -14.15 -69.38 -16.05
C CYS A 292 -13.65 -69.34 -17.50
N LEU A 293 -12.68 -70.18 -17.84
CA LEU A 293 -12.58 -70.92 -19.10
C LEU A 293 -11.33 -71.82 -19.07
N ASP A 294 -11.55 -73.03 -19.54
CA ASP A 294 -10.63 -74.08 -20.00
C ASP A 294 -10.00 -75.06 -18.99
N SER A 295 -10.67 -76.20 -18.88
CA SER A 295 -10.02 -77.51 -18.74
C SER A 295 -10.71 -78.52 -19.67
N GLU A 296 -10.12 -78.76 -20.85
CA GLU A 296 -10.10 -80.07 -21.51
C GLU A 296 -8.73 -80.71 -21.29
#